data_AF-A0A9E5SBV4-F1
#
_entry.id   AF-A0A9E5SBV4-F1
#
_cell.length_a   1.000
_cell.length_b   1.000
_cell.length_c   1.000
_cell.angle_alpha   90.00
_cell.angle_beta   90.00
_cell.angle_gamma   90.00
#
_symmetry.space_group_name_H-M   'P 1'
#
loop_
_entity.id
_entity.type
_entity.pdbx_description
1 polymer ?
#
loop_
_entity_poly.entity_id
_entity_poly.type
_entity_poly.pdbx_seq_one_letter_code
_entity_poly.pdbx_strand_id
1 'polypeptide(L)' 'MKKVFIVLEPEEIVKLEGILMDHDGEEAWEYLQFVIYPKIKKKVSCLDGK' A
#
# COMPACT_ATOMS: atom_id res chain seq x y z
N MET A 1 18.16 0.07 -4.08
CA MET A 1 16.76 0.26 -3.67
C MET A 1 16.16 -1.10 -3.32
N LYS A 2 15.64 -1.28 -2.10
CA LYS A 2 15.03 -2.55 -1.66
C LYS A 2 13.59 -2.59 -2.17
N LYS A 3 13.23 -3.57 -2.99
CA LYS A 3 11.85 -3.76 -3.46
C LYS A 3 11.02 -4.35 -2.33
N VAL A 4 9.84 -3.79 -2.08
CA VAL A 4 8.86 -4.31 -1.13
C VAL A 4 7.70 -4.87 -1.94
N PHE A 5 7.35 -6.13 -1.68
CA PHE A 5 6.17 -6.75 -2.26
C PHE A 5 5.02 -6.60 -1.27
N ILE A 6 3.93 -5.99 -1.73
CA ILE A 6 2.70 -5.81 -0.96
C ILE A 6 1.68 -6.75 -1.59
N VAL A 7 1.05 -7.59 -0.76
CA VAL A 7 -0.09 -8.41 -1.19
C VAL A 7 -1.34 -7.64 -0.82
N LEU A 8 -2.18 -7.36 -1.81
CA LEU A 8 -3.45 -6.66 -1.65
C LEU A 8 -4.59 -7.68 -1.60
N GLU A 9 -5.63 -7.35 -0.86
CA GLU A 9 -6.90 -8.11 -0.92
C GLU A 9 -7.59 -7.88 -2.27
N PRO A 10 -8.43 -8.81 -2.76
CA PRO A 10 -9.06 -8.69 -4.07
C PRO A 10 -9.81 -7.36 -4.31
N GLU A 11 -10.50 -6.85 -3.28
CA GLU A 11 -11.22 -5.58 -3.35
C GLU A 11 -10.28 -4.37 -3.50
N GLU A 12 -9.10 -4.42 -2.88
CA GLU A 12 -8.08 -3.37 -2.95
C GLU A 12 -7.40 -3.35 -4.32
N ILE A 13 -7.23 -4.53 -4.94
CA ILE A 13 -6.74 -4.66 -6.33
C ILE A 13 -7.71 -3.98 -7.29
N VAL A 14 -9.00 -4.36 -7.25
CA VAL A 14 -10.01 -3.80 -8.15
C VAL A 14 -10.10 -2.29 -8.03
N LYS A 15 -10.01 -1.76 -6.80
CA LYS A 15 -10.02 -0.32 -6.57
C LYS A 15 -8.79 0.38 -7.15
N LEU A 16 -7.60 -0.18 -6.92
CA LEU A 16 -6.36 0.38 -7.45
C LEU A 16 -6.31 0.31 -8.98
N GLU A 17 -6.79 -0.78 -9.57
CA GLU A 17 -6.92 -0.93 -11.03
C GLU A 17 -7.84 0.15 -11.61
N GLY A 18 -8.97 0.44 -10.95
CA GLY A 18 -9.87 1.52 -11.34
C GLY A 18 -9.17 2.89 -11.40
N ILE A 19 -8.47 3.27 -10.32
CA ILE A 19 -7.72 4.54 -10.27
C ILE A 19 -6.66 4.61 -11.38
N LEU A 20 -5.94 3.51 -11.60
CA LEU A 20 -4.91 3.45 -12.63
C LEU A 20 -5.47 3.52 -14.06
N MET A 21 -6.68 3.01 -14.30
CA MET A 21 -7.37 3.13 -15.60
C MET A 21 -7.73 4.57 -15.93
N ASP A 22 -8.01 5.39 -14.92
CA ASP A 22 -8.25 6.82 -15.07
C ASP A 22 -6.95 7.63 -15.26
N HIS A 23 -5.80 6.94 -15.34
CA HIS A 23 -4.46 7.50 -15.47
C HIS A 23 -4.05 8.47 -14.33
N ASP A 24 -4.71 8.39 -13.18
CA ASP A 24 -4.37 9.19 -12.01
C ASP A 24 -3.31 8.51 -11.15
N GLY A 25 -2.04 8.75 -11.51
CA GLY A 25 -0.90 8.23 -10.77
C GLY A 25 -0.74 8.83 -9.37
N GLU A 26 -1.26 10.04 -9.13
CA GLU A 26 -1.16 10.73 -7.85
C GLU A 26 -2.17 10.13 -6.86
N GLU A 27 -3.42 9.95 -7.29
CA GLU A 27 -4.46 9.27 -6.50
C GLU A 27 -4.05 7.82 -6.21
N ALA A 28 -3.46 7.11 -7.17
CA ALA A 28 -2.97 5.75 -6.95
C ALA A 28 -1.87 5.72 -5.87
N TRP A 29 -0.98 6.71 -5.88
CA TRP A 29 0.06 6.85 -4.86
C TRP A 29 -0.51 7.18 -3.48
N GLU A 30 -1.47 8.11 -3.40
CA GLU A 30 -2.15 8.45 -2.16
C GLU A 30 -2.90 7.25 -1.57
N TYR A 31 -3.59 6.48 -2.40
CA TYR A 31 -4.26 5.26 -1.98
C TYR A 31 -3.28 4.25 -1.38
N LEU A 32 -2.14 4.02 -2.04
CA LEU A 32 -1.11 3.13 -1.52
C LEU A 32 -0.50 3.65 -0.21
N GLN A 33 -0.21 4.94 -0.11
CA GLN A 33 0.46 5.55 1.05
C GLN A 33 -0.44 5.68 2.27
N PHE A 34 -1.69 6.09 2.10
CA PHE A 34 -2.57 6.45 3.21
C PHE A 34 -3.61 5.37 3.53
N VAL A 35 -3.93 4.48 2.58
CA VAL A 35 -4.92 3.42 2.80
C VAL A 35 -4.26 2.06 2.95
N ILE A 36 -3.35 1.69 2.04
CA ILE A 36 -2.73 0.36 2.05
C ILE A 36 -1.59 0.28 3.07
N TYR A 37 -0.62 1.21 3.03
CA TYR A 37 0.58 1.15 3.87
C TYR A 37 0.28 1.03 5.38
N PRO A 38 -0.73 1.71 5.96
CA PRO A 38 -1.07 1.54 7.37
C PRO A 38 -1.62 0.15 7.73
N LYS A 39 -2.24 -0.56 6.77
CA LYS A 39 -2.75 -1.93 6.97
C LYS A 39 -1.64 -2.97 6.96
N ILE A 40 -0.51 -2.68 6.31
CA ILE A 40 0.67 -3.53 6.32
C ILE A 40 1.19 -3.55 7.76
N LYS A 41 0.90 -4.62 8.50
CA LYS A 41 1.43 -4.83 9.85
C LYS A 41 2.94 -4.70 9.78
N LYS A 42 3.48 -3.56 10.23
CA LYS A 42 4.90 -3.45 10.51
C LYS A 42 5.18 -4.53 11.55
N LYS A 43 6.03 -5.50 11.23
CA LYS A 43 6.66 -6.31 12.27
C LYS A 43 7.46 -5.33 13.12
N VAL A 44 6.82 -4.78 14.15
CA VAL A 44 7.52 -4.04 15.19
C VAL A 44 8.38 -5.09 15.85
N SER A 45 9.68 -5.06 15.57
CA SER A 45 10.62 -5.87 16.32
C SER A 45 10.50 -5.41 17.77
N CYS A 46 10.22 -6.33 18.70
CA CYS A 46 10.22 -6.03 20.13
C CYS A 46 11.60 -5.53 20.64
N LEU A 47 12.61 -5.49 19.76
CA LEU A 47 13.94 -4.92 20.00
C LEU A 47 14.09 -3.46 19.54
N ASP A 48 13.09 -2.85 18.90
CA ASP A 48 13.09 -1.41 18.52
C ASP A 48 12.67 -0.51 19.70
N GLY A 49 12.92 -0.96 20.93
CA GLY A 49 12.57 -0.28 22.16
C GLY A 49 13.19 1.12 22.26
N LYS A 50 12.35 2.11 22.53
CA LYS A 50 12.76 3.37 23.17
C LYS A 50 12.98 3.16 24.65
#